data_AF-A0ABC8QNA7-F1
#
_entry.id   AF-A0ABC8QNA7-F1
#
_cell.length_a   1.000
_cell.length_b   1.000
_cell.length_c   1.000
_cell.angle_alpha   90.00
_cell.angle_beta   90.00
_cell.angle_gamma   90.00
#
_symmetry.space_group_name_H-M   'P 1'
#
loop_
_entity.id
_entity.type
_entity.pdbx_description
1 polymer ?
#
loop_
_entity_poly.entity_id
_entity_poly.type
_entity_poly.pdbx_seq_one_letter_code
_entity_poly.pdbx_strand_id
1 'polypeptide(L)'
;MLVQTEENGNLSESTKIAGSGTPLTRCQTLNSPLNQAKTVGIIGGVSVFSTLIFLEKLVWWSSRNGEDCVPFIVCNDPVISRELSIQSALVNGELDDETRTKYEMTAESLRRKRAFLEQSGVHCIVMPCHISEMWHSEVSEGCSVPFLSIGDCVARDLKEAELKPLEAGSKNFEVVLPDKATVQHILNPAIEALNRKDVDGARNLLRVAVQVLLMRAANTVILATDEFQGLLPHDDPLLKKCIDPMDALALSTLKWARST
;
A
#
# COMPACT_ATOMS: atom_id res chain seq x y z
N MET A 1 -34.43 10.03 33.32
CA MET A 1 -35.18 11.29 33.12
C MET A 1 -35.72 11.24 31.71
N LEU A 2 -37.02 10.92 31.60
CA LEU A 2 -37.79 10.87 30.36
C LEU A 2 -38.02 12.30 29.84
N VAL A 3 -37.98 12.47 28.52
CA VAL A 3 -38.95 13.31 27.83
C VAL A 3 -39.43 12.55 26.60
N GLN A 4 -40.68 12.11 26.67
CA GLN A 4 -41.54 11.76 25.54
C GLN A 4 -42.19 13.04 24.98
N THR A 5 -42.52 13.02 23.69
CA THR A 5 -43.81 13.43 23.07
C THR A 5 -43.66 13.06 21.58
N GLU A 6 -44.33 12.01 21.10
CA GLU A 6 -45.68 12.01 20.48
C GLU A 6 -45.74 12.78 19.15
N GLU A 7 -46.49 12.43 18.10
CA GLU A 7 -47.11 11.22 17.54
C GLU A 7 -47.77 11.74 16.24
N ASN A 8 -47.72 10.97 15.15
CA ASN A 8 -48.57 10.98 13.94
C ASN A 8 -47.68 10.79 12.70
N GLY A 9 -47.85 9.78 11.86
CA GLY A 9 -49.08 9.07 11.52
C GLY A 9 -49.25 9.18 10.01
N ASN A 10 -48.76 8.17 9.27
CA ASN A 10 -49.45 7.54 8.14
C ASN A 10 -48.49 6.59 7.40
N LEU A 11 -48.72 5.30 7.60
CA LEU A 11 -48.45 4.28 6.60
C LEU A 11 -49.46 4.46 5.47
N SER A 12 -49.00 4.60 4.23
CA SER A 12 -49.78 4.24 3.06
C SER A 12 -48.94 3.34 2.16
N GLU A 13 -49.33 2.08 2.08
CA GLU A 13 -48.82 1.11 1.13
C GLU A 13 -49.37 1.39 -0.28
N SER A 14 -48.52 1.06 -1.26
CA SER A 14 -48.85 0.67 -2.64
C SER A 14 -49.23 1.76 -3.66
N THR A 15 -48.44 1.86 -4.74
CA THR A 15 -48.86 1.40 -6.08
C THR A 15 -47.69 1.53 -7.07
N LYS A 16 -47.36 0.42 -7.75
CA LYS A 16 -46.48 0.39 -8.93
C LYS A 16 -47.08 1.25 -10.05
N ILE A 17 -46.31 2.16 -10.61
CA ILE A 17 -46.52 2.63 -11.99
C ILE A 17 -45.21 2.47 -12.74
N ALA A 18 -45.30 1.71 -13.83
CA ALA A 18 -44.24 1.49 -14.79
C ALA A 18 -44.10 2.70 -15.73
N GLY A 19 -42.86 2.95 -16.16
CA GLY A 19 -42.56 3.59 -17.44
C GLY A 19 -42.17 5.07 -17.37
N SER A 20 -40.90 5.36 -17.60
CA SER A 20 -40.45 6.16 -18.76
C SER A 20 -38.97 6.49 -18.57
N GLY A 21 -38.14 6.09 -19.52
CA GLY A 21 -36.71 6.37 -19.50
C GLY A 21 -36.44 7.86 -19.57
N THR A 22 -35.61 8.34 -18.65
CA THR A 22 -34.92 9.63 -18.78
C THR A 22 -33.43 9.31 -18.81
N PRO A 23 -32.67 9.81 -19.79
CA PRO A 23 -31.25 9.49 -19.88
C PRO A 23 -30.55 10.02 -18.63
N LEU A 24 -29.67 9.19 -18.04
CA LEU A 24 -28.74 9.60 -17.01
C LEU A 24 -28.12 10.93 -17.42
N THR A 25 -28.46 11.97 -16.67
CA THR A 25 -27.97 13.33 -16.90
C THR A 25 -26.46 13.26 -16.92
N ARG A 26 -25.90 13.49 -18.11
CA ARG A 26 -24.48 13.69 -18.39
C ARG A 26 -23.87 14.44 -17.20
N CYS A 27 -22.98 13.76 -16.47
CA CYS A 27 -22.21 14.36 -15.38
C CYS A 27 -21.56 15.61 -15.98
N GLN A 28 -22.07 16.77 -15.59
CA GLN A 28 -21.58 18.05 -16.10
C GLN A 28 -20.12 18.11 -15.69
N THR A 29 -19.24 18.21 -16.67
CA THR A 29 -17.81 18.45 -16.49
C THR A 29 -17.66 19.61 -15.52
N LEU A 30 -17.24 19.29 -14.30
CA LEU A 30 -16.80 20.24 -13.30
C LEU A 30 -15.57 20.94 -13.88
N ASN A 31 -15.80 22.05 -14.58
CA ASN A 31 -14.79 23.01 -14.99
C ASN A 31 -14.31 23.75 -13.73
N SER A 32 -13.64 22.99 -12.87
CA SER A 32 -12.83 23.43 -11.74
C SER A 32 -11.37 23.43 -12.21
N PRO A 33 -10.42 24.08 -11.51
CA PRO A 33 -9.00 24.14 -11.89
C PRO A 33 -8.26 22.78 -11.85
N LEU A 34 -8.97 21.66 -11.91
CA LEU A 34 -8.51 20.27 -12.04
C LEU A 34 -7.65 20.00 -13.29
N ASN A 35 -7.44 21.00 -14.16
CA ASN A 35 -6.82 20.82 -15.47
C ASN A 35 -5.29 20.64 -15.45
N GLN A 36 -4.68 20.41 -14.27
CA GLN A 36 -3.25 20.11 -14.12
C GLN A 36 -2.94 18.97 -13.13
N ALA A 37 -3.91 18.52 -12.31
CA ALA A 37 -3.63 17.52 -11.28
C ALA A 37 -3.65 16.10 -11.89
N LYS A 38 -2.49 15.44 -11.90
CA LYS A 38 -2.36 14.07 -12.41
C LYS A 38 -3.07 13.08 -11.47
N THR A 39 -4.15 12.46 -11.95
CA THR A 39 -4.91 11.45 -11.20
C THR A 39 -4.09 10.17 -10.98
N VAL A 40 -4.06 9.66 -9.75
CA VAL A 40 -3.35 8.43 -9.38
C VAL A 40 -4.31 7.24 -9.37
N GLY A 41 -3.97 6.16 -10.07
CA GLY A 41 -4.66 4.87 -9.98
C GLY A 41 -4.02 3.97 -8.92
N ILE A 42 -4.82 3.34 -8.07
CA ILE A 42 -4.35 2.50 -6.97
C ILE A 42 -4.94 1.10 -7.14
N ILE A 43 -4.09 0.10 -7.39
CA ILE A 43 -4.47 -1.31 -7.44
C ILE A 43 -4.41 -1.87 -6.02
N GLY A 44 -5.56 -1.95 -5.36
CA GLY A 44 -5.69 -2.45 -3.99
C GLY A 44 -6.25 -3.87 -3.90
N GLY A 45 -6.40 -4.37 -2.67
CA GLY A 45 -7.15 -5.60 -2.38
C GLY A 45 -6.34 -6.90 -2.38
N VAL A 46 -5.02 -6.84 -2.58
CA VAL A 46 -4.09 -7.93 -2.21
C VAL A 46 -4.03 -8.01 -0.69
N SER A 47 -3.75 -6.88 -0.04
CA SER A 47 -4.04 -6.61 1.37
C SER A 47 -4.88 -5.34 1.45
N VAL A 48 -6.10 -5.47 1.94
CA VAL A 48 -6.99 -4.30 2.17
C VAL A 48 -6.36 -3.36 3.19
N PHE A 49 -5.67 -3.90 4.18
CA PHE A 49 -4.99 -3.13 5.21
C PHE A 49 -3.83 -2.30 4.63
N SER A 50 -2.97 -2.92 3.80
CA SER A 50 -1.90 -2.18 3.10
C SER A 50 -2.45 -1.06 2.21
N THR A 51 -3.61 -1.30 1.55
CA THR A 51 -4.29 -0.28 0.74
C THR A 51 -4.74 0.90 1.60
N LEU A 52 -5.32 0.63 2.77
CA LEU A 52 -5.75 1.67 3.71
C LEU A 52 -4.56 2.49 4.23
N ILE A 53 -3.48 1.83 4.65
CA ILE A 53 -2.28 2.51 5.13
C ILE A 53 -1.68 3.43 4.06
N PHE A 54 -1.62 2.96 2.81
CA PHE A 54 -1.15 3.79 1.71
C PHE A 54 -2.01 5.03 1.50
N LEU A 55 -3.34 4.89 1.54
CA LEU A 55 -4.26 6.03 1.41
C LEU A 55 -4.09 7.03 2.55
N GLU A 56 -3.97 6.55 3.78
CA GLU A 56 -3.70 7.40 4.96
C GLU A 56 -2.40 8.18 4.78
N LYS A 57 -1.31 7.50 4.40
CA LYS A 57 -0.01 8.12 4.15
C LYS A 57 -0.06 9.10 2.99
N LEU A 58 -0.74 8.77 1.90
CA LEU A 58 -0.89 9.66 0.73
C LEU A 58 -1.57 10.99 1.14
N VAL A 59 -2.65 10.91 1.91
CA VAL A 59 -3.36 12.09 2.43
C VAL A 59 -2.48 12.87 3.41
N TRP A 60 -1.87 12.17 4.37
CA TRP A 60 -1.04 12.78 5.40
C TRP A 60 0.17 13.52 4.81
N TRP A 61 0.91 12.87 3.91
CA TRP A 61 2.06 13.47 3.23
C TRP A 61 1.65 14.61 2.30
N SER A 62 0.49 14.53 1.67
CA SER A 62 -0.02 15.62 0.84
C SER A 62 -0.23 16.89 1.65
N SER A 63 -0.79 16.77 2.87
CA SER A 63 -1.17 17.89 3.72
C SER A 63 -0.01 18.67 4.34
N ARG A 64 1.21 18.07 4.39
CA ARG A 64 2.38 18.68 5.06
C ARG A 64 2.80 20.03 4.47
N ASN A 65 2.51 20.26 3.20
CA ASN A 65 2.84 21.52 2.52
C ASN A 65 1.62 22.45 2.40
N GLY A 66 0.50 22.15 3.08
CA GLY A 66 -0.76 22.88 2.94
C GLY A 66 -1.45 22.66 1.59
N GLU A 67 -1.06 21.63 0.84
CA GLU A 67 -1.59 21.28 -0.47
C GLU A 67 -2.70 20.24 -0.36
N ASP A 68 -3.72 20.36 -1.22
CA ASP A 68 -4.77 19.35 -1.33
C ASP A 68 -4.21 18.00 -1.80
N CYS A 69 -4.90 16.92 -1.41
CA CYS A 69 -4.58 15.58 -1.88
C CYS A 69 -4.73 15.49 -3.40
N VAL A 70 -3.81 14.76 -4.03
CA VAL A 70 -3.90 14.47 -5.46
C VAL A 70 -5.16 13.65 -5.74
N PRO A 71 -5.85 13.87 -6.86
CA PRO A 71 -7.00 13.05 -7.21
C PRO A 71 -6.55 11.59 -7.37
N PHE A 72 -7.31 10.65 -6.84
CA PHE A 72 -7.00 9.23 -6.96
C PHE A 72 -8.24 8.36 -7.20
N ILE A 73 -8.04 7.24 -7.88
CA ILE A 73 -9.05 6.19 -8.11
C ILE A 73 -8.51 4.89 -7.52
N VAL A 74 -9.26 4.28 -6.61
CA VAL A 74 -8.89 3.00 -5.98
C VAL A 74 -9.71 1.87 -6.57
N CYS A 75 -9.04 0.86 -7.10
CA CYS A 75 -9.66 -0.40 -7.47
C CYS A 75 -9.32 -1.46 -6.41
N ASN A 76 -10.15 -1.58 -5.37
CA ASN A 76 -9.96 -2.53 -4.29
C ASN A 76 -10.97 -3.69 -4.40
N ASP A 77 -10.47 -4.87 -4.77
CA ASP A 77 -11.25 -6.11 -4.76
C ASP A 77 -10.56 -7.13 -3.82
N PRO A 78 -11.19 -7.46 -2.67
CA PRO A 78 -10.63 -8.34 -1.65
C PRO A 78 -10.71 -9.84 -2.01
N VAL A 79 -11.30 -10.22 -3.15
CA VAL A 79 -11.30 -11.61 -3.62
C VAL A 79 -9.87 -12.13 -3.77
N ILE A 80 -8.94 -11.25 -4.18
CA ILE A 80 -7.52 -11.56 -4.32
C ILE A 80 -6.88 -11.95 -2.97
N SER A 81 -7.19 -11.26 -1.86
CA SER A 81 -6.63 -11.60 -0.53
C SER A 81 -6.94 -13.04 -0.10
N ARG A 82 -8.14 -13.54 -0.40
CA ARG A 82 -8.56 -14.91 -0.07
C ARG A 82 -7.76 -15.96 -0.85
N GLU A 83 -7.25 -15.57 -2.00
CA GLU A 83 -6.44 -16.39 -2.88
C GLU A 83 -4.93 -16.34 -2.54
N LEU A 84 -4.49 -15.55 -1.56
CA LEU A 84 -3.05 -15.33 -1.31
C LEU A 84 -2.48 -15.97 -0.04
N SER A 85 -2.87 -17.21 0.28
CA SER A 85 -2.14 -18.09 1.21
C SER A 85 -0.74 -18.53 0.71
N ILE A 86 -0.14 -17.80 -0.23
CA ILE A 86 1.10 -18.18 -0.95
C ILE A 86 2.36 -18.02 -0.07
N GLN A 87 2.24 -17.39 1.11
CA GLN A 87 3.38 -17.18 2.01
C GLN A 87 4.08 -18.48 2.46
N SER A 88 3.44 -19.65 2.38
CA SER A 88 4.06 -20.93 2.77
C SER A 88 4.65 -21.75 1.61
N ALA A 89 4.40 -21.42 0.33
CA ALA A 89 4.70 -22.32 -0.79
C ALA A 89 6.07 -22.09 -1.46
N LEU A 90 6.55 -20.84 -1.52
CA LEU A 90 7.80 -20.52 -2.25
C LEU A 90 9.09 -20.89 -1.49
N VAL A 91 8.97 -21.30 -0.22
CA VAL A 91 10.13 -21.72 0.59
C VAL A 91 10.63 -23.13 0.21
N ASN A 92 9.83 -23.92 -0.51
CA ASN A 92 10.13 -25.32 -0.84
C ASN A 92 10.43 -25.61 -2.33
N GLY A 93 10.52 -24.60 -3.19
CA GLY A 93 11.10 -24.73 -4.54
C GLY A 93 10.27 -25.45 -5.60
N GLU A 94 9.13 -26.06 -5.26
CA GLU A 94 8.18 -26.62 -6.24
C GLU A 94 6.80 -26.02 -6.03
N LEU A 95 6.32 -25.27 -7.03
CA LEU A 95 4.93 -24.82 -7.10
C LEU A 95 4.09 -26.01 -7.55
N ASP A 96 3.20 -26.49 -6.68
CA ASP A 96 2.17 -27.43 -7.11
C ASP A 96 1.24 -26.77 -8.17
N ASP A 97 0.51 -27.60 -8.90
CA ASP A 97 -0.36 -27.16 -10.00
C ASP A 97 -1.46 -26.19 -9.51
N GLU A 98 -1.91 -26.35 -8.26
CA GLU A 98 -2.89 -25.50 -7.61
C GLU A 98 -2.33 -24.09 -7.35
N THR A 99 -1.10 -24.00 -6.83
CA THR A 99 -0.43 -22.74 -6.52
C THR A 99 -0.10 -21.97 -7.79
N ARG A 100 0.34 -22.66 -8.84
CA ARG A 100 0.54 -22.03 -10.16
C ARG A 100 -0.77 -21.46 -10.71
N THR A 101 -1.86 -22.24 -10.66
CA THR A 101 -3.18 -21.77 -11.10
C THR A 101 -3.60 -20.51 -10.34
N LYS A 102 -3.42 -20.52 -9.01
CA LYS A 102 -3.73 -19.39 -8.13
C LYS A 102 -2.90 -18.14 -8.42
N TYR A 103 -1.62 -18.33 -8.73
CA TYR A 103 -0.70 -17.28 -9.16
C TYR A 103 -1.20 -16.61 -10.45
N GLU A 104 -1.55 -17.42 -11.46
CA GLU A 104 -2.03 -16.92 -12.76
C GLU A 104 -3.39 -16.22 -12.63
N MET A 105 -4.32 -16.77 -11.84
CA MET A 105 -5.60 -16.14 -11.54
C MET A 105 -5.42 -14.77 -10.86
N THR A 106 -4.49 -14.68 -9.90
CA THR A 106 -4.15 -13.41 -9.23
C THR A 106 -3.57 -12.40 -10.23
N ALA A 107 -2.59 -12.83 -11.04
CA ALA A 107 -1.97 -11.98 -12.06
C ALA A 107 -3.02 -11.40 -13.01
N GLU A 108 -3.95 -12.24 -13.49
CA GLU A 108 -5.01 -11.84 -14.39
C GLU A 108 -6.02 -10.89 -13.73
N SER A 109 -6.37 -11.13 -12.47
CA SER A 109 -7.22 -10.21 -11.69
C SER A 109 -6.56 -8.83 -11.55
N LEU A 110 -5.26 -8.78 -11.21
CA LEU A 110 -4.50 -7.54 -11.12
C LEU A 110 -4.39 -6.80 -12.47
N ARG A 111 -4.19 -7.53 -13.58
CA ARG A 111 -4.21 -6.94 -14.94
C ARG A 111 -5.56 -6.32 -15.29
N ARG A 112 -6.68 -6.99 -14.95
CA ARG A 112 -8.03 -6.43 -15.15
C ARG A 112 -8.23 -5.14 -14.36
N LYS A 113 -7.75 -5.08 -13.11
CA LYS A 113 -7.78 -3.85 -12.31
C LYS A 113 -6.97 -2.73 -12.94
N ARG A 114 -5.76 -3.04 -13.42
CA ARG A 114 -4.92 -2.09 -14.15
C ARG A 114 -5.66 -1.54 -15.38
N ALA A 115 -6.20 -2.42 -16.23
CA ALA A 115 -6.93 -2.02 -17.43
C ALA A 115 -8.15 -1.12 -17.10
N PHE A 116 -8.87 -1.43 -16.02
CA PHE A 116 -9.97 -0.59 -15.52
C PHE A 116 -9.47 0.81 -15.12
N LEU A 117 -8.37 0.90 -14.39
CA LEU A 117 -7.79 2.19 -13.98
C LEU A 117 -7.30 3.00 -15.19
N GLU A 118 -6.64 2.36 -16.16
CA GLU A 118 -6.21 2.99 -17.41
C GLU A 118 -7.41 3.58 -18.17
N GLN A 119 -8.48 2.80 -18.32
CA GLN A 119 -9.73 3.25 -18.95
C GLN A 119 -10.44 4.37 -18.17
N SER A 120 -10.17 4.48 -16.86
CA SER A 120 -10.72 5.53 -15.99
C SER A 120 -9.95 6.86 -16.10
N GLY A 121 -8.89 6.93 -16.92
CA GLY A 121 -8.15 8.18 -17.16
C GLY A 121 -7.16 8.53 -16.05
N VAL A 122 -6.64 7.53 -15.33
CA VAL A 122 -5.52 7.75 -14.41
C VAL A 122 -4.26 8.09 -15.21
N HIS A 123 -3.34 8.82 -14.59
CA HIS A 123 -2.10 9.28 -15.20
C HIS A 123 -0.87 8.49 -14.72
N CYS A 124 -0.95 7.86 -13.55
CA CYS A 124 0.01 6.85 -13.08
C CYS A 124 -0.72 5.76 -12.29
N ILE A 125 -0.07 4.61 -12.11
CA ILE A 125 -0.58 3.51 -11.31
C ILE A 125 0.41 3.15 -10.21
N VAL A 126 -0.12 2.80 -9.04
CA VAL A 126 0.63 2.27 -7.90
C VAL A 126 -0.04 1.02 -7.36
N MET A 127 0.75 0.15 -6.74
CA MET A 127 0.28 -1.10 -6.14
C MET A 127 0.83 -1.24 -4.72
N PRO A 128 0.09 -0.77 -3.69
CA PRO A 128 0.61 -0.64 -2.33
C PRO A 128 0.55 -1.97 -1.55
N CYS A 129 1.37 -2.96 -1.91
CA CYS A 129 1.57 -4.16 -1.08
C CYS A 129 2.90 -4.87 -1.39
N HIS A 130 3.68 -5.18 -0.36
CA HIS A 130 4.97 -5.89 -0.52
C HIS A 130 4.80 -7.30 -1.12
N ILE A 131 3.66 -7.96 -0.88
CA ILE A 131 3.34 -9.28 -1.46
C ILE A 131 3.06 -9.14 -2.96
N SER A 132 2.35 -8.08 -3.35
CA SER A 132 1.95 -7.86 -4.74
C SER A 132 3.12 -7.56 -5.66
N GLU A 133 4.27 -7.16 -5.12
CA GLU A 133 5.50 -6.89 -5.87
C GLU A 133 5.93 -8.09 -6.73
N MET A 134 5.61 -9.33 -6.30
CA MET A 134 5.88 -10.53 -7.09
C MET A 134 5.19 -10.54 -8.46
N TRP A 135 4.03 -9.89 -8.58
CA TRP A 135 3.30 -9.77 -9.85
C TRP A 135 3.58 -8.45 -10.57
N HIS A 136 4.49 -7.61 -10.05
CA HIS A 136 4.71 -6.29 -10.62
C HIS A 136 5.13 -6.35 -12.09
N SER A 137 6.06 -7.25 -12.47
CA SER A 137 6.48 -7.43 -13.87
C SER A 137 5.30 -7.78 -14.77
N GLU A 138 4.51 -8.77 -14.37
CA GLU A 138 3.39 -9.32 -15.12
C GLU A 138 2.24 -8.33 -15.30
N VAL A 139 2.00 -7.50 -14.28
CA VAL A 139 0.91 -6.55 -14.26
C VAL A 139 1.33 -5.24 -14.93
N SER A 140 2.57 -4.80 -14.77
CA SER A 140 3.07 -3.57 -15.42
C SER A 140 3.33 -3.74 -16.93
N GLU A 141 3.47 -4.96 -17.42
CA GLU A 141 3.71 -5.25 -18.83
C GLU A 141 2.63 -4.65 -19.75
N GLY A 142 3.03 -3.74 -20.64
CA GLY A 142 2.11 -3.06 -21.55
C GLY A 142 1.20 -2.04 -20.87
N CYS A 143 1.57 -1.53 -19.69
CA CYS A 143 0.89 -0.40 -19.08
C CYS A 143 1.16 0.88 -19.87
N SER A 144 0.10 1.63 -20.16
CA SER A 144 0.10 2.88 -20.93
C SER A 144 0.53 4.11 -20.13
N VAL A 145 0.60 3.97 -18.81
CA VAL A 145 0.97 5.03 -17.86
C VAL A 145 2.11 4.55 -16.95
N PRO A 146 2.89 5.47 -16.35
CA PRO A 146 3.91 5.08 -15.39
C PRO A 146 3.34 4.24 -14.24
N PHE A 147 4.00 3.11 -13.97
CA PHE A 147 3.68 2.22 -12.85
C PHE A 147 4.80 2.37 -11.81
N LEU A 148 4.47 2.86 -10.61
CA LEU A 148 5.45 3.00 -9.53
C LEU A 148 5.46 1.74 -8.66
N SER A 149 6.62 1.06 -8.64
CA SER A 149 6.92 -0.06 -7.73
C SER A 149 7.37 0.46 -6.36
N ILE A 150 7.00 -0.26 -5.29
CA ILE A 150 7.50 0.01 -3.94
C ILE A 150 9.03 -0.17 -3.90
N GLY A 151 9.53 -1.25 -4.51
CA GLY A 151 10.95 -1.57 -4.56
C GLY A 151 11.77 -0.45 -5.19
N ASP A 152 11.33 0.08 -6.32
CA ASP A 152 12.00 1.20 -7.01
C ASP A 152 11.97 2.49 -6.18
N CYS A 153 10.86 2.75 -5.48
CA CYS A 153 10.74 3.92 -4.62
C CYS A 153 11.71 3.84 -3.43
N VAL A 154 11.78 2.68 -2.75
CA VAL A 154 12.72 2.45 -1.66
C VAL A 154 14.18 2.53 -2.13
N ALA A 155 14.50 1.93 -3.29
CA ALA A 155 15.84 1.99 -3.86
C ALA A 155 16.27 3.43 -4.20
N ARG A 156 15.33 4.26 -4.66
CA ARG A 156 15.56 5.69 -4.91
C ARG A 156 15.85 6.43 -3.61
N ASP A 157 15.04 6.23 -2.57
CA ASP A 157 15.23 6.88 -1.27
C ASP A 157 16.58 6.50 -0.63
N LEU A 158 16.95 5.21 -0.71
CA LEU A 158 18.26 4.73 -0.25
C LEU A 158 19.43 5.40 -1.00
N LYS A 159 19.25 5.69 -2.28
CA LYS A 159 20.26 6.36 -3.11
C LYS A 159 20.34 7.86 -2.80
N GLU A 160 19.21 8.51 -2.59
CA GLU A 160 19.14 9.94 -2.20
C GLU A 160 19.68 10.17 -0.78
N ALA A 161 19.61 9.17 0.11
CA ALA A 161 20.18 9.22 1.46
C ALA A 161 21.72 9.19 1.52
N GLU A 162 22.42 9.26 0.37
CA GLU A 162 23.89 9.25 0.24
C GLU A 162 24.56 8.14 1.05
N LEU A 163 23.95 6.96 1.11
CA LEU A 163 24.55 5.81 1.76
C LEU A 163 25.89 5.51 1.07
N LYS A 164 26.97 5.57 1.85
CA LYS A 164 28.32 5.29 1.35
C LYS A 164 28.31 3.92 0.66
N PRO A 165 28.64 3.84 -0.64
CA PRO A 165 28.87 2.57 -1.28
C PRO A 165 29.96 1.82 -0.51
N LEU A 166 29.75 0.53 -0.28
CA LEU A 166 30.77 -0.32 0.36
C LEU A 166 32.02 -0.43 -0.51
N GLU A 167 31.86 -0.25 -1.83
CA GLU A 167 32.95 -0.28 -2.82
C GLU A 167 32.92 0.98 -3.69
N ALA A 168 34.08 1.61 -3.89
CA ALA A 168 34.21 2.80 -4.72
C ALA A 168 33.86 2.48 -6.18
N GLY A 169 32.62 2.81 -6.59
CA GLY A 169 32.14 2.66 -7.97
C GLY A 169 30.94 1.74 -8.16
N SER A 170 30.46 1.05 -7.12
CA SER A 170 29.23 0.26 -7.20
C SER A 170 28.00 1.08 -6.78
N LYS A 171 26.89 0.96 -7.53
CA LYS A 171 25.57 1.53 -7.17
C LYS A 171 24.68 0.50 -6.45
N ASN A 172 25.28 -0.57 -5.95
CA ASN A 172 24.56 -1.74 -5.47
C ASN A 172 24.48 -1.69 -3.93
N PHE A 173 23.28 -1.84 -3.39
CA PHE A 173 23.06 -1.99 -1.95
C PHE A 173 23.36 -3.43 -1.53
N GLU A 174 24.05 -3.60 -0.41
CA GLU A 174 24.13 -4.89 0.26
C GLU A 174 22.92 -5.05 1.20
N VAL A 175 22.20 -6.16 1.05
CA VAL A 175 21.01 -6.44 1.86
C VAL A 175 21.38 -7.39 2.98
N VAL A 176 21.24 -6.92 4.23
CA VAL A 176 21.40 -7.75 5.42
C VAL A 176 20.04 -8.23 5.89
N LEU A 177 19.81 -9.54 5.84
CA LEU A 177 18.60 -10.16 6.38
C LEU A 177 18.76 -10.49 7.88
N PRO A 178 17.68 -10.40 8.68
CA PRO A 178 17.69 -10.92 10.04
C PRO A 178 18.03 -12.41 10.02
N ASP A 179 18.88 -12.85 10.96
CA ASP A 179 19.18 -14.27 11.09
C ASP A 179 17.99 -15.04 11.67
N LYS A 180 18.05 -16.38 11.60
CA LYS A 180 16.98 -17.25 12.10
C LYS A 180 16.64 -16.98 13.57
N ALA A 181 17.64 -16.68 14.40
CA ALA A 181 17.43 -16.39 15.82
C ALA A 181 16.65 -15.08 16.02
N THR A 182 17.02 -14.03 15.27
CA THR A 182 16.33 -12.74 15.27
C THR A 182 14.89 -12.89 14.81
N VAL A 183 14.64 -13.65 13.74
CA VAL A 183 13.28 -13.94 13.27
C VAL A 183 12.48 -14.69 14.34
N GLN A 184 13.02 -15.79 14.85
CA GLN A 184 12.30 -16.68 15.76
C GLN A 184 12.04 -16.06 17.14
N HIS A 185 12.98 -15.29 17.67
CA HIS A 185 12.93 -14.81 19.05
C HIS A 185 12.62 -13.31 19.19
N ILE A 186 12.57 -12.56 18.10
CA ILE A 186 12.25 -11.13 18.13
C ILE A 186 11.07 -10.81 17.19
N LEU A 187 11.18 -11.13 15.90
CA LEU A 187 10.14 -10.76 14.93
C LEU A 187 8.84 -11.55 15.12
N ASN A 188 8.91 -12.88 15.25
CA ASN A 188 7.71 -13.71 15.47
C ASN A 188 7.00 -13.33 16.78
N PRO A 189 7.70 -13.15 17.93
CA PRO A 189 7.08 -12.64 19.13
C PRO A 189 6.50 -11.23 19.00
N ALA A 190 7.09 -10.36 18.18
CA ALA A 190 6.55 -9.02 17.94
C ALA A 190 5.20 -9.09 17.22
N ILE A 191 5.09 -9.93 16.19
CA ILE A 191 3.83 -10.18 15.46
C ILE A 191 2.78 -10.80 16.40
N GLU A 192 3.18 -11.77 17.24
CA GLU A 192 2.27 -12.38 18.22
C GLU A 192 1.78 -11.37 19.26
N ALA A 193 2.64 -10.45 19.71
CA ALA A 193 2.25 -9.36 20.59
C ALA A 193 1.21 -8.44 19.92
N LEU A 194 1.37 -8.12 18.63
CA LEU A 194 0.36 -7.37 17.86
C LEU A 194 -0.97 -8.10 17.76
N ASN A 195 -0.94 -9.42 17.51
CA ASN A 195 -2.15 -10.25 17.48
C ASN A 195 -2.91 -10.22 18.82
N ARG A 196 -2.18 -10.08 19.93
CA ARG A 196 -2.72 -9.90 21.29
C ARG A 196 -3.06 -8.46 21.64
N LYS A 197 -2.88 -7.52 20.70
CA LYS A 197 -3.04 -6.06 20.90
C LYS A 197 -2.06 -5.46 21.91
N ASP A 198 -0.96 -6.15 22.20
CA ASP A 198 0.15 -5.63 23.00
C ASP A 198 1.08 -4.79 22.12
N VAL A 199 0.66 -3.55 21.85
CA VAL A 199 1.38 -2.60 21.00
C VAL A 199 2.74 -2.23 21.61
N ASP A 200 2.83 -2.10 22.93
CA ASP A 200 4.07 -1.72 23.61
C ASP A 200 5.09 -2.87 23.58
N GLY A 201 4.64 -4.12 23.79
CA GLY A 201 5.48 -5.30 23.64
C GLY A 201 6.03 -5.44 22.22
N ALA A 202 5.15 -5.32 21.22
CA ALA A 202 5.54 -5.36 19.81
C ALA A 202 6.54 -4.25 19.45
N ARG A 203 6.28 -3.02 19.89
CA ARG A 203 7.15 -1.87 19.69
C ARG A 203 8.54 -2.09 20.30
N ASN A 204 8.61 -2.61 21.53
CA ASN A 204 9.89 -2.87 22.19
C ASN A 204 10.69 -3.94 21.45
N LEU A 205 10.05 -5.01 21.00
CA LEU A 205 10.69 -6.04 20.19
C LEU A 205 11.16 -5.50 18.83
N LEU A 206 10.37 -4.65 18.18
CA LEU A 206 10.76 -3.99 16.94
C LEU A 206 12.01 -3.12 17.14
N ARG A 207 12.10 -2.35 18.24
CA ARG A 207 13.29 -1.56 18.56
C ARG A 207 14.53 -2.44 18.69
N VAL A 208 14.40 -3.59 19.37
CA VAL A 208 15.50 -4.56 19.51
C VAL A 208 15.89 -5.12 18.15
N ALA A 209 14.92 -5.50 17.29
CA ALA A 209 15.21 -6.01 15.95
C ALA A 209 15.97 -4.98 15.10
N VAL A 210 15.53 -3.72 15.09
CA VAL A 210 16.21 -2.62 14.39
C VAL A 210 17.64 -2.47 14.92
N GLN A 211 17.84 -2.44 16.23
CA GLN A 211 19.18 -2.34 16.83
C GLN A 211 20.09 -3.52 16.47
N VAL A 212 19.57 -4.74 16.45
CA VAL A 212 20.34 -5.94 16.04
C VAL A 212 20.83 -5.80 14.60
N LEU A 213 19.98 -5.33 13.68
CA LEU A 213 20.37 -5.12 12.29
C LEU A 213 21.41 -4.00 12.16
N LEU A 214 21.26 -2.90 12.90
CA LEU A 214 22.24 -1.80 12.92
C LEU A 214 23.61 -2.27 13.46
N MET A 215 23.64 -3.13 14.48
CA MET A 215 24.88 -3.73 14.99
C MET A 215 25.52 -4.72 14.01
N ARG A 216 24.74 -5.28 13.07
CA ARG A 216 25.20 -6.17 12.00
C ARG A 216 25.57 -5.42 10.71
N ALA A 217 26.03 -4.17 10.85
CA ALA A 217 26.48 -3.30 9.78
C ALA A 217 25.39 -2.83 8.78
N ALA A 218 24.10 -2.94 9.13
CA ALA A 218 23.07 -2.24 8.38
C ALA A 218 23.13 -0.73 8.69
N ASN A 219 23.18 0.11 7.65
CA ASN A 219 23.14 1.57 7.84
C ASN A 219 21.70 2.09 7.97
N THR A 220 20.78 1.40 7.32
CA THR A 220 19.35 1.70 7.22
C THR A 220 18.56 0.40 7.26
N VAL A 221 17.42 0.39 7.95
CA VAL A 221 16.52 -0.78 8.08
C VAL A 221 15.23 -0.51 7.31
N ILE A 222 14.79 -1.46 6.49
CA ILE A 222 13.52 -1.35 5.75
C ILE A 222 12.41 -2.03 6.58
N LEU A 223 11.36 -1.31 6.92
CA LEU A 223 10.19 -1.84 7.63
C LEU A 223 9.21 -2.44 6.61
N ALA A 224 9.58 -3.59 6.03
CA ALA A 224 8.91 -4.17 4.87
C ALA A 224 7.47 -4.65 5.11
N THR A 225 7.12 -4.92 6.36
CA THR A 225 5.83 -5.53 6.74
C THR A 225 4.88 -4.44 7.24
N ASP A 226 3.61 -4.52 6.84
CA ASP A 226 2.60 -3.53 7.21
C ASP A 226 2.22 -3.57 8.69
N GLU A 227 2.46 -4.70 9.37
CA GLU A 227 2.23 -4.85 10.81
C GLU A 227 3.16 -3.98 11.66
N PHE A 228 4.35 -3.62 11.16
CA PHE A 228 5.31 -2.79 11.88
C PHE A 228 5.19 -1.30 11.54
N GLN A 229 4.35 -0.93 10.58
CA GLN A 229 4.15 0.46 10.18
C GLN A 229 3.43 1.22 11.30
N GLY A 230 3.97 2.39 11.67
CA GLY A 230 3.42 3.23 12.75
C GLY A 230 3.66 2.73 14.18
N LEU A 231 4.38 1.62 14.39
CA LEU A 231 4.68 1.15 15.76
C LEU A 231 5.68 2.04 16.49
N LEU A 232 6.68 2.55 15.79
CA LEU A 232 7.65 3.49 16.36
C LEU A 232 7.04 4.91 16.38
N PRO A 233 7.00 5.59 17.53
CA PRO A 233 6.55 6.98 17.63
C PRO A 233 7.38 7.93 16.75
N HIS A 234 6.78 9.01 16.23
CA HIS A 234 7.45 9.96 15.33
C HIS A 234 8.74 10.60 15.88
N ASP A 235 8.87 10.71 17.20
CA ASP A 235 10.04 11.25 17.89
C ASP A 235 11.11 10.18 18.21
N ASP A 236 10.84 8.91 17.88
CA ASP A 236 11.78 7.81 18.12
C ASP A 236 13.05 7.98 17.28
N PRO A 237 14.24 8.01 17.89
CA PRO A 237 15.49 8.20 17.16
C PRO A 237 15.78 7.09 16.15
N LEU A 238 15.26 5.87 16.36
CA LEU A 238 15.45 4.75 15.45
C LEU A 238 14.69 4.93 14.14
N LEU A 239 13.61 5.72 14.10
CA LEU A 239 12.90 6.01 12.85
C LEU A 239 13.80 6.68 11.81
N LYS A 240 14.77 7.50 12.24
CA LYS A 240 15.73 8.14 11.33
C LYS A 240 16.68 7.14 10.65
N LYS A 241 16.71 5.90 11.15
CA LYS A 241 17.47 4.78 10.59
C LYS A 241 16.57 3.81 9.85
N CYS A 242 15.27 4.09 9.74
CA CYS A 242 14.31 3.23 9.09
C CYS A 242 13.77 3.87 7.82
N ILE A 243 13.43 3.05 6.83
CA ILE A 243 12.60 3.43 5.69
C ILE A 243 11.30 2.63 5.78
N ASP A 244 10.18 3.34 5.75
CA ASP A 244 8.87 2.75 5.55
C ASP A 244 8.58 2.73 4.04
N PRO A 245 8.44 1.55 3.41
CA PRO A 245 8.18 1.44 1.99
C PRO A 245 6.88 2.13 1.53
N MET A 246 5.87 2.23 2.40
CA MET A 246 4.64 2.95 2.05
C MET A 246 4.83 4.46 2.07
N ASP A 247 5.70 4.97 2.95
CA ASP A 247 6.09 6.39 2.89
C ASP A 247 6.87 6.68 1.61
N ALA A 248 7.83 5.82 1.25
CA ALA A 248 8.60 5.95 0.01
C ALA A 248 7.69 5.96 -1.23
N LEU A 249 6.72 5.03 -1.29
CA LEU A 249 5.75 4.97 -2.37
C LEU A 249 4.84 6.21 -2.39
N ALA A 250 4.29 6.63 -1.25
CA ALA A 250 3.38 7.78 -1.17
C ALA A 250 4.09 9.08 -1.56
N LEU A 251 5.30 9.33 -1.03
CA LEU A 251 6.11 10.49 -1.37
C LEU A 251 6.50 10.50 -2.85
N SER A 252 6.92 9.37 -3.40
CA SER A 252 7.24 9.24 -4.83
C SER A 252 6.02 9.51 -5.71
N THR A 253 4.85 9.02 -5.28
CA THR A 253 3.57 9.25 -5.97
C THR A 253 3.22 10.73 -6.00
N LEU A 254 3.31 11.42 -4.86
CA LEU A 254 3.06 12.86 -4.77
C LEU A 254 4.07 13.67 -5.60
N LYS A 255 5.36 13.34 -5.50
CA LYS A 255 6.43 13.98 -6.30
C LYS A 255 6.17 13.83 -7.79
N TRP A 256 5.75 12.64 -8.23
CA TRP A 256 5.40 12.40 -9.62
C TRP A 256 4.14 13.16 -10.04
N ALA A 257 3.06 13.08 -9.26
CA ALA A 257 1.78 13.71 -9.58
C ALA A 257 1.85 15.24 -9.63
N ARG A 258 2.78 15.85 -8.87
CA ARG A 258 3.02 17.29 -8.82
C ARG A 258 4.13 17.76 -9.78
N SER A 259 4.85 16.85 -10.42
CA SER A 259 5.83 17.22 -11.44
C SER A 259 5.13 17.82 -12.66
N THR A 260 5.46 19.08 -12.99
CA THR A 260 4.92 19.82 -14.14
C THR A 260 5.49 19.30 -15.45
#